data_AF-A0A7S3U9I6-F1
#
_entry.id   AF-A0A7S3U9I6-F1
#
_cell.length_a   1.000
_cell.length_b   1.000
_cell.length_c   1.000
_cell.angle_alpha   90.00
_cell.angle_beta   90.00
_cell.angle_gamma   90.00
#
_symmetry.space_group_name_H-M   'P 1'
#
loop_
_entity.id
_entity.type
_entity.pdbx_description
1 polymer ?
#
loop_
_entity_poly.entity_id
_entity_poly.type
_entity_poly.pdbx_seq_one_letter_code
_entity_poly.pdbx_strand_id
1 'polypeptide(L)'
;ERLAVPSRRASLDEVIAQHRIEAKPLPSLPLVFDINLQEGSGLEQNLEGYFRLCVEAEPMLVTLSNFAVWSRNGKTNGSAKVIPAVPLGHACGNMRPRVFFFDDNIETEGFESSPGICNLRDVTTGSFVDFGVGCNGFRSDSVAGHTVVHSSSKYRNVLVKVNILDAMEDKNYFTKIVERFSEPGEKILVYMDINSSILCADSVSDRGASSVLLSTLFEFFELRPRGKFEFKWEDRPALEIGKAISLKQIVKKIAKDAPDYYNHFYDLNNCLRFFAEVSKHGDVYWTSTGERMAATDLKAAHGKYLEATASLSKQGITKSWFHLFNHLQARGHSLVLNSFGIDAYAVVRETLPETDVSQLAVNYAMWEPRDVKKFEQSFA
;
A
#
# COMPACT_ATOMS: atom_id res chain seq x y z
N GLU A 1 -22.42 24.52 19.22
CA GLU A 1 -21.09 25.13 19.43
C GLU A 1 -20.03 24.06 19.28
N ARG A 2 -19.17 24.11 18.25
CA ARG A 2 -18.01 23.23 18.16
C ARG A 2 -16.91 23.87 18.99
N LEU A 3 -16.53 23.25 20.11
CA LEU A 3 -15.37 23.65 20.89
C LEU A 3 -14.15 23.63 19.97
N ALA A 4 -13.58 24.80 19.71
CA ALA A 4 -12.32 24.92 18.98
C ALA A 4 -11.24 24.27 19.84
N VAL A 5 -10.77 23.10 19.41
CA VAL A 5 -9.55 22.49 19.97
C VAL A 5 -8.39 23.37 19.49
N PRO A 6 -7.67 24.09 20.37
CA PRO A 6 -6.53 24.87 19.97
C PRO A 6 -5.35 23.91 19.80
N SER A 7 -5.25 23.28 18.64
CA SER A 7 -4.02 22.61 18.21
C SER A 7 -3.06 23.71 17.76
N ARG A 8 -2.11 24.10 18.62
CA ARG A 8 -0.86 24.67 18.12
C ARG A 8 -0.17 23.53 17.37
N ARG A 9 -0.40 23.49 16.06
CA ARG A 9 0.32 22.63 15.12
C ARG A 9 1.79 22.99 15.24
N ALA A 10 2.63 22.05 15.65
CA ALA A 10 4.05 22.24 15.48
C ALA A 10 4.34 22.21 13.98
N SER A 11 5.02 23.22 13.44
CA SER A 11 5.47 23.12 12.05
C SER A 11 6.47 21.96 11.93
N LEU A 12 6.62 21.41 10.73
CA LEU A 12 7.61 20.38 10.48
C LEU A 12 9.02 20.82 10.96
N ASP A 13 9.35 22.10 10.77
CA ASP A 13 10.58 22.72 11.27
C ASP A 13 10.70 22.67 12.80
N GLU A 14 9.61 22.94 13.53
CA GLU A 14 9.59 22.88 14.99
C GLU A 14 9.87 21.45 15.48
N VAL A 15 9.25 20.45 14.86
CA VAL A 15 9.47 19.03 15.20
C VAL A 15 10.90 18.60 14.85
N ILE A 16 11.40 18.98 13.66
CA ILE A 16 12.79 18.73 13.25
C ILE A 16 13.78 19.34 14.25
N ALA A 17 13.57 20.60 14.63
CA ALA A 17 14.43 21.30 15.57
C ALA A 17 14.36 20.69 16.99
N GLN A 18 13.15 20.40 17.47
CA GLN A 18 12.90 19.83 18.79
C GLN A 18 13.60 18.48 18.97
N HIS A 19 13.51 17.61 17.96
CA HIS A 19 14.08 16.26 18.01
C HIS A 19 15.48 16.17 17.39
N ARG A 20 16.06 17.32 16.98
CA ARG A 20 17.40 17.44 16.40
C ARG A 20 17.60 16.47 15.22
N ILE A 21 16.62 16.44 14.34
CA ILE A 21 16.61 15.53 13.19
C ILE A 21 17.50 16.12 12.11
N GLU A 22 18.39 15.33 11.52
CA GLU A 22 19.15 15.75 10.35
C GLU A 22 18.27 15.68 9.10
N ALA A 23 17.37 16.66 8.97
CA ALA A 23 16.51 16.84 7.82
C ALA A 23 16.80 18.18 7.14
N LYS A 24 16.86 18.21 5.81
CA LYS A 24 17.16 19.43 5.03
C LYS A 24 16.14 19.62 3.91
N PRO A 25 15.69 20.86 3.64
CA PRO A 25 14.83 21.10 2.49
C PRO A 25 15.56 20.73 1.19
N LEU A 26 14.81 20.19 0.22
CA LEU A 26 15.35 19.90 -1.11
C LEU A 26 15.66 21.20 -1.86
N PRO A 27 16.78 21.27 -2.62
CA PRO A 27 17.16 22.48 -3.34
C PRO A 27 16.11 22.97 -4.35
N SER A 28 15.45 22.03 -5.04
CA SER A 28 14.43 22.30 -6.05
C SER A 28 13.02 22.43 -5.46
N LEU A 29 12.80 21.95 -4.23
CA LEU A 29 11.48 21.85 -3.60
C LEU A 29 11.60 22.17 -2.09
N PRO A 30 11.64 23.45 -1.70
CA PRO A 30 11.94 23.86 -0.32
C PRO A 30 10.88 23.43 0.71
N LEU A 31 9.71 22.97 0.27
CA LEU A 31 8.64 22.42 1.12
C LEU A 31 8.77 20.91 1.38
N VAL A 32 9.74 20.25 0.75
CA VAL A 32 10.03 18.82 0.93
C VAL A 32 11.34 18.68 1.69
N PHE A 33 11.33 17.95 2.80
CA PHE A 33 12.53 17.72 3.60
C PHE A 33 13.11 16.35 3.30
N ASP A 34 14.39 16.28 2.98
CA ASP A 34 15.16 15.04 2.88
C ASP A 34 15.68 14.63 4.25
N ILE A 35 15.41 13.39 4.65
CA ILE A 35 15.94 12.77 5.86
C ILE A 35 16.85 11.58 5.50
N ASN A 36 18.01 11.52 6.15
CA ASN A 36 18.95 10.40 5.97
C ASN A 36 18.69 9.27 6.99
N LEU A 37 18.25 8.12 6.50
CA LEU A 37 17.92 6.91 7.24
C LEU A 37 18.77 5.68 6.86
N GLN A 38 19.93 5.84 6.22
CA GLN A 38 20.77 4.70 5.80
C GLN A 38 22.08 4.57 6.55
N GLU A 39 22.86 5.65 6.65
CA GLU A 39 24.23 5.57 7.15
C GLU A 39 24.68 6.84 7.86
N GLY A 40 25.72 6.70 8.68
CA GLY A 40 26.32 7.79 9.46
C GLY A 40 26.11 7.64 10.97
N SER A 41 26.86 8.42 11.74
CA SER A 41 26.77 8.45 13.20
C SER A 41 25.41 8.93 13.73
N GLY A 42 24.62 9.62 12.89
CA GLY A 42 23.27 10.11 13.22
C GLY A 42 22.13 9.15 12.92
N LEU A 43 22.39 7.94 12.40
CA LEU A 43 21.34 7.02 11.94
C LEU A 43 20.28 6.71 13.01
N GLU A 44 20.70 6.29 14.21
CA GLU A 44 19.74 5.95 15.28
C GLU A 44 18.88 7.15 15.69
N GLN A 45 19.49 8.34 15.77
CA GLN A 45 18.82 9.58 16.10
C GLN A 45 17.83 9.99 15.00
N ASN A 46 18.21 9.85 13.73
CA ASN A 46 17.34 10.16 12.60
C ASN A 46 16.19 9.15 12.48
N LEU A 47 16.39 7.87 12.83
CA LEU A 47 15.33 6.87 12.86
C LEU A 47 14.32 7.16 13.98
N GLU A 48 14.79 7.50 15.17
CA GLU A 48 13.91 7.94 16.25
C GLU A 48 13.18 9.23 15.87
N GLY A 49 13.90 10.21 15.33
CA GLY A 49 13.36 11.46 14.82
C GLY A 49 12.28 11.24 13.76
N TYR A 50 12.52 10.36 12.79
CA TYR A 50 11.55 10.00 11.76
C TYR A 50 10.26 9.43 12.37
N PHE A 51 10.38 8.52 13.34
CA PHE A 51 9.21 8.00 14.03
C PHE A 51 8.46 9.09 14.80
N ARG A 52 9.17 10.00 15.49
CA ARG A 52 8.55 11.15 16.16
C ARG A 52 7.82 12.05 15.17
N LEU A 53 8.44 12.37 14.03
CA LEU A 53 7.80 13.11 12.94
C LEU A 53 6.51 12.44 12.50
N CYS A 54 6.51 11.12 12.32
CA CYS A 54 5.32 10.40 11.89
C CYS A 54 4.21 10.40 12.97
N VAL A 55 4.58 10.27 14.24
CA VAL A 55 3.64 10.30 15.38
C VAL A 55 3.09 11.71 15.64
N GLU A 56 3.88 12.74 15.38
CA GLU A 56 3.52 14.14 15.67
C GLU A 56 2.96 14.87 14.44
N ALA A 57 3.11 14.30 13.24
CA ALA A 57 2.58 14.88 12.02
C ALA A 57 1.05 14.92 12.06
N GLU A 58 0.53 16.13 11.94
CA GLU A 58 -0.90 16.42 11.82
C GLU A 58 -1.12 17.47 10.73
N PRO A 59 -2.22 17.36 9.95
CA PRO A 59 -3.16 16.24 9.92
C PRO A 59 -2.67 15.05 9.07
N MET A 60 -1.64 15.25 8.25
CA MET A 60 -1.13 14.22 7.34
C MET A 60 0.36 14.48 7.02
N LEU A 61 1.14 13.41 7.03
CA LEU A 61 2.49 13.36 6.48
C LEU A 61 2.45 12.61 5.15
N VAL A 62 3.18 13.10 4.15
CA VAL A 62 3.45 12.34 2.92
C VAL A 62 4.91 11.95 2.93
N THR A 63 5.17 10.66 2.90
CA THR A 63 6.51 10.09 2.78
C THR A 63 6.72 9.64 1.34
N LEU A 64 7.65 10.33 0.72
CA LEU A 64 8.13 10.09 -0.63
C LEU A 64 9.36 9.21 -0.47
N SER A 65 9.15 7.90 -0.43
CA SER A 65 10.21 6.95 -0.11
C SER A 65 10.47 6.07 -1.31
N ASN A 66 11.48 6.41 -2.12
CA ASN A 66 12.06 5.52 -3.13
C ASN A 66 13.44 5.05 -2.66
N PHE A 67 13.44 4.17 -1.66
CA PHE A 67 14.70 3.72 -1.08
C PHE A 67 15.31 2.60 -1.93
N ALA A 68 16.26 2.95 -2.81
CA ALA A 68 16.81 2.04 -3.83
C ALA A 68 17.95 1.10 -3.35
N VAL A 69 18.31 1.07 -2.06
CA VAL A 69 19.59 0.43 -1.66
C VAL A 69 19.52 -0.38 -0.37
N TRP A 70 19.43 -1.70 -0.50
CA TRP A 70 19.93 -2.68 0.49
C TRP A 70 20.79 -3.76 -0.19
N SER A 71 21.88 -3.38 -0.84
CA SER A 71 22.80 -4.34 -1.51
C SER A 71 23.63 -5.20 -0.56
N ARG A 72 23.65 -4.92 0.76
CA ARG A 72 24.57 -5.54 1.72
C ARG A 72 24.43 -7.06 1.89
N ASN A 73 23.33 -7.68 1.45
CA ASN A 73 23.07 -9.13 1.59
C ASN A 73 22.67 -9.81 0.26
N GLY A 74 23.08 -9.28 -0.89
CA GLY A 74 22.82 -9.92 -2.20
C GLY A 74 21.37 -9.88 -2.68
N LYS A 75 20.48 -9.17 -1.98
CA LYS A 75 19.12 -8.86 -2.43
C LYS A 75 18.99 -7.36 -2.68
N THR A 76 18.93 -6.95 -3.94
CA THR A 76 18.71 -5.56 -4.32
C THR A 76 17.20 -5.27 -4.27
N ASN A 77 16.73 -4.58 -3.24
CA ASN A 77 15.38 -4.02 -3.26
C ASN A 77 15.45 -2.73 -4.08
N GLY A 78 14.69 -2.67 -5.19
CA GLY A 78 14.72 -1.53 -6.12
C GLY A 78 14.05 -0.27 -5.57
N SER A 79 13.09 -0.43 -4.64
CA SER A 79 12.36 0.67 -4.00
C SER A 79 11.73 0.18 -2.69
N ALA A 80 11.98 0.83 -1.55
CA ALA A 80 11.29 0.49 -0.30
C ALA A 80 10.65 1.70 0.40
N LYS A 81 9.49 1.46 1.01
CA LYS A 81 8.77 2.29 1.97
C LYS A 81 9.34 2.06 3.37
N VAL A 82 9.43 3.12 4.16
CA VAL A 82 9.98 3.07 5.53
C VAL A 82 8.82 3.11 6.51
N ILE A 83 8.63 2.05 7.29
CA ILE A 83 7.52 1.96 8.26
C ILE A 83 8.09 1.59 9.63
N PRO A 84 7.99 2.44 10.65
CA PRO A 84 8.47 2.17 12.00
C PRO A 84 7.76 0.97 12.64
N ALA A 85 8.53 0.15 13.34
CA ALA A 85 8.00 -0.87 14.23
C ALA A 85 8.42 -0.62 15.66
N VAL A 86 7.50 -0.80 16.60
CA VAL A 86 7.81 -0.63 18.01
C VAL A 86 7.65 -1.97 18.71
N PRO A 87 8.73 -2.58 19.23
CA PRO A 87 8.63 -3.81 20.00
C PRO A 87 7.75 -3.63 21.24
N LEU A 88 6.96 -4.65 21.56
CA LEU A 88 6.21 -4.76 22.81
C LEU A 88 7.21 -4.99 23.95
N GLY A 89 7.27 -4.07 24.91
CA GLY A 89 8.20 -4.13 26.05
C GLY A 89 8.91 -2.80 26.35
N HIS A 90 8.93 -1.87 25.40
CA HIS A 90 9.35 -0.50 25.69
C HIS A 90 8.23 0.26 26.40
N ALA A 91 8.51 0.84 27.57
CA ALA A 91 7.61 1.80 28.21
C ALA A 91 7.35 2.98 27.26
N CYS A 92 6.16 3.59 27.30
CA CYS A 92 5.76 4.66 26.38
C CYS A 92 6.77 5.83 26.26
N GLY A 93 7.60 6.07 27.29
CA GLY A 93 8.64 7.10 27.30
C GLY A 93 9.97 6.71 26.63
N ASN A 94 10.16 5.45 26.24
CA ASN A 94 11.43 4.95 25.68
C ASN A 94 11.19 4.03 24.46
N MET A 95 10.17 4.34 23.66
CA MET A 95 9.84 3.65 22.42
C MET A 95 10.95 3.90 21.39
N ARG A 96 11.87 2.95 21.28
CA ARG A 96 12.87 2.96 20.21
C ARG A 96 12.32 2.16 19.03
N PRO A 97 11.99 2.82 17.90
CA PRO A 97 11.49 2.12 16.75
C PRO A 97 12.60 1.24 16.17
N ARG A 98 12.28 -0.04 15.93
CA ARG A 98 12.99 -0.87 14.96
C ARG A 98 12.33 -0.58 13.62
N VAL A 99 12.93 0.27 12.81
CA VAL A 99 12.30 0.66 11.55
C VAL A 99 12.27 -0.53 10.59
N PHE A 100 11.11 -0.80 9.98
CA PHE A 100 10.93 -1.79 8.93
C PHE A 100 10.99 -1.13 7.56
N PHE A 101 11.41 -1.91 6.58
CA PHE A 101 11.19 -1.59 5.18
C PHE A 101 10.06 -2.46 4.65
N PHE A 102 9.12 -1.83 3.96
CA PHE A 102 8.15 -2.51 3.12
C PHE A 102 8.56 -2.25 1.69
N ASP A 103 8.62 -3.29 0.89
CA ASP A 103 8.70 -3.09 -0.55
C ASP A 103 7.24 -3.19 -1.08
N ASP A 104 7.00 -2.79 -2.32
CA ASP A 104 5.73 -2.16 -2.76
C ASP A 104 4.44 -2.98 -2.48
N ASN A 105 4.54 -4.31 -2.34
CA ASN A 105 3.39 -5.21 -2.11
C ASN A 105 3.59 -6.14 -0.91
N ILE A 106 2.64 -6.12 0.04
CA ILE A 106 2.61 -7.05 1.18
C ILE A 106 2.21 -8.46 0.69
N GLU A 107 3.13 -9.41 0.83
CA GLU A 107 2.82 -10.84 0.75
C GLU A 107 2.52 -11.44 2.12
N THR A 108 1.46 -12.24 2.19
CA THR A 108 0.92 -12.76 3.45
C THR A 108 1.70 -13.96 4.00
N GLU A 109 2.54 -14.60 3.19
CA GLU A 109 3.39 -15.70 3.66
C GLU A 109 4.45 -15.21 4.67
N GLY A 110 5.02 -14.03 4.42
CA GLY A 110 5.92 -13.34 5.35
C GLY A 110 7.28 -13.98 5.60
N PHE A 111 7.71 -14.92 4.75
CA PHE A 111 9.00 -15.60 4.84
C PHE A 111 10.09 -14.92 4.02
N GLU A 112 11.35 -15.12 4.39
CA GLU A 112 12.50 -14.55 3.65
C GLU A 112 12.58 -15.07 2.20
N SER A 113 12.07 -16.29 1.98
CA SER A 113 12.01 -16.95 0.68
C SER A 113 10.77 -16.60 -0.13
N SER A 114 9.82 -15.85 0.43
CA SER A 114 8.59 -15.52 -0.28
C SER A 114 8.92 -14.79 -1.59
N PRO A 115 8.27 -15.18 -2.70
CA PRO A 115 8.61 -14.68 -4.03
C PRO A 115 8.25 -13.20 -4.21
N GLY A 116 7.38 -12.68 -3.34
CA GLY A 116 6.98 -11.29 -3.35
C GLY A 116 7.70 -10.45 -2.32
N ILE A 117 7.25 -9.21 -2.28
CA ILE A 117 8.12 -8.07 -2.07
C ILE A 117 7.91 -7.53 -0.65
N CYS A 118 8.07 -8.40 0.36
CA CYS A 118 7.93 -8.01 1.75
C CYS A 118 9.20 -8.34 2.54
N ASN A 119 10.16 -7.41 2.50
CA ASN A 119 11.41 -7.52 3.23
C ASN A 119 11.36 -6.67 4.50
N LEU A 120 10.58 -7.11 5.50
CA LEU A 120 10.73 -6.50 6.82
C LEU A 120 12.14 -6.77 7.30
N ARG A 121 12.90 -5.70 7.49
CA ARG A 121 14.26 -5.76 8.01
C ARG A 121 14.34 -4.93 9.26
N ASP A 122 15.08 -5.44 10.21
CA ASP A 122 15.55 -4.61 11.29
C ASP A 122 16.69 -3.72 10.79
N VAL A 123 16.48 -2.40 10.75
CA VAL A 123 17.51 -1.47 10.26
C VAL A 123 18.82 -1.55 11.06
N THR A 124 18.75 -1.78 12.37
CA THR A 124 19.94 -1.80 13.23
C THR A 124 20.85 -3.01 12.96
N THR A 125 20.27 -4.19 12.78
CA THR A 125 21.01 -5.46 12.58
C THR A 125 21.08 -5.89 11.12
N GLY A 126 20.25 -5.32 10.25
CA GLY A 126 20.06 -5.76 8.86
C GLY A 126 19.35 -7.10 8.70
N SER A 127 18.92 -7.73 9.80
CA SER A 127 18.32 -9.07 9.80
C SER A 127 16.89 -9.03 9.27
N PHE A 128 16.48 -10.10 8.58
CA PHE A 128 15.09 -10.28 8.16
C PHE A 128 14.18 -10.51 9.37
N VAL A 129 12.97 -9.94 9.31
CA VAL A 129 11.93 -10.10 10.33
C VAL A 129 10.79 -10.88 9.72
N ASP A 130 10.72 -12.16 10.05
CA ASP A 130 9.64 -13.05 9.61
C ASP A 130 8.32 -12.65 10.28
N PHE A 131 7.32 -12.34 9.46
CA PHE A 131 5.97 -11.97 9.91
C PHE A 131 4.90 -12.94 9.41
N GLY A 132 5.34 -14.12 8.97
CA GLY A 132 4.49 -15.28 8.74
C GLY A 132 3.79 -15.72 10.03
N VAL A 133 2.69 -16.45 9.87
CA VAL A 133 1.88 -16.90 11.01
C VAL A 133 2.70 -17.77 11.96
N GLY A 134 2.73 -17.41 13.24
CA GLY A 134 3.51 -18.08 14.28
C GLY A 134 4.94 -17.54 14.45
N CYS A 135 5.46 -16.77 13.48
CA CYS A 135 6.76 -16.14 13.56
C CYS A 135 6.65 -14.77 14.23
N ASN A 136 7.60 -14.42 15.11
CA ASN A 136 7.64 -13.12 15.78
C ASN A 136 6.32 -12.66 16.43
N GLY A 137 5.52 -13.63 16.93
CA GLY A 137 4.23 -13.37 17.55
C GLY A 137 3.12 -12.94 16.59
N PHE A 138 3.35 -13.01 15.27
CA PHE A 138 2.33 -12.70 14.28
C PHE A 138 1.26 -13.77 14.20
N ARG A 139 0.01 -13.32 14.12
CA ARG A 139 -1.18 -14.12 13.81
C ARG A 139 -1.92 -13.47 12.64
N SER A 140 -2.54 -14.29 11.81
CA SER A 140 -3.39 -13.84 10.72
C SER A 140 -4.86 -13.86 11.13
N ASP A 141 -5.60 -12.87 10.69
CA ASP A 141 -7.04 -12.69 10.89
C ASP A 141 -7.64 -12.14 9.58
N SER A 142 -8.96 -12.24 9.43
CA SER A 142 -9.70 -11.65 8.32
C SER A 142 -10.66 -10.57 8.81
N VAL A 143 -10.76 -9.51 8.01
CA VAL A 143 -11.70 -8.41 8.22
C VAL A 143 -12.45 -8.16 6.92
N ALA A 144 -13.71 -7.73 7.01
CA ALA A 144 -14.59 -7.58 5.85
C ALA A 144 -14.69 -8.89 5.04
N GLY A 145 -14.81 -8.81 3.71
CA GLY A 145 -14.90 -10.01 2.86
C GLY A 145 -13.54 -10.59 2.51
N HIS A 146 -12.55 -9.74 2.26
CA HIS A 146 -11.35 -10.12 1.53
C HIS A 146 -10.05 -9.57 2.09
N THR A 147 -10.10 -8.85 3.20
CA THR A 147 -8.94 -8.19 3.79
C THR A 147 -8.25 -9.08 4.80
N VAL A 148 -6.93 -9.19 4.67
CA VAL A 148 -6.09 -10.01 5.56
C VAL A 148 -5.33 -9.09 6.51
N VAL A 149 -5.36 -9.41 7.79
CA VAL A 149 -4.69 -8.63 8.84
C VAL A 149 -3.70 -9.50 9.59
N HIS A 150 -2.46 -9.05 9.71
CA HIS A 150 -1.44 -9.66 10.54
C HIS A 150 -1.18 -8.77 11.75
N SER A 151 -1.44 -9.28 12.96
CA SER A 151 -1.16 -8.58 14.22
C SER A 151 -0.09 -9.32 14.99
N SER A 152 0.80 -8.60 15.67
CA SER A 152 1.90 -9.21 16.44
C SER A 152 1.68 -9.10 17.96
N SER A 153 2.01 -10.17 18.69
CA SER A 153 2.16 -10.14 20.14
C SER A 153 3.56 -9.73 20.61
N LYS A 154 4.49 -9.42 19.69
CA LYS A 154 5.84 -8.92 19.99
C LYS A 154 6.10 -7.51 19.46
N TYR A 155 5.26 -6.98 18.59
CA TYR A 155 5.37 -5.64 18.01
C TYR A 155 4.02 -4.93 18.09
N ARG A 156 4.03 -3.61 18.32
CA ARG A 156 2.85 -2.72 18.27
C ARG A 156 2.47 -2.38 16.83
N ASN A 157 2.48 -3.39 15.97
CA ASN A 157 2.28 -3.24 14.54
C ASN A 157 1.17 -4.17 14.07
N VAL A 158 0.34 -3.63 13.20
CA VAL A 158 -0.74 -4.34 12.52
C VAL A 158 -0.52 -4.11 11.03
N LEU A 159 -0.29 -5.20 10.30
CA LEU A 159 -0.11 -5.18 8.85
C LEU A 159 -1.45 -5.53 8.21
N VAL A 160 -1.88 -4.72 7.25
CA VAL A 160 -3.18 -4.88 6.61
C VAL A 160 -2.97 -5.00 5.11
N LYS A 161 -3.27 -6.17 4.56
CA LYS A 161 -3.40 -6.35 3.11
C LYS A 161 -4.83 -5.99 2.74
N VAL A 162 -5.00 -4.72 2.42
CA VAL A 162 -6.30 -4.11 2.06
C VAL A 162 -6.83 -4.74 0.78
N ASN A 163 -8.14 -4.92 0.72
CA ASN A 163 -8.85 -5.12 -0.53
C ASN A 163 -9.62 -3.85 -0.90
N ILE A 164 -9.28 -3.22 -2.04
CA ILE A 164 -9.96 -1.99 -2.50
C ILE A 164 -11.47 -2.20 -2.66
N LEU A 165 -11.90 -3.41 -3.01
CA LEU A 165 -13.32 -3.73 -3.20
C LEU A 165 -14.06 -3.67 -1.85
N ASP A 166 -13.48 -4.19 -0.77
CA ASP A 166 -14.05 -4.05 0.59
C ASP A 166 -14.13 -2.55 0.99
N ALA A 167 -13.10 -1.77 0.64
CA ALA A 167 -13.04 -0.34 0.95
C ALA A 167 -14.08 0.50 0.17
N MET A 168 -14.48 0.04 -1.02
CA MET A 168 -15.56 0.65 -1.82
C MET A 168 -16.95 0.36 -1.24
N GLU A 169 -17.16 -0.82 -0.66
CA GLU A 169 -18.48 -1.23 -0.17
C GLU A 169 -18.86 -0.59 1.16
N ASP A 170 -17.89 -0.36 2.03
CA ASP A 170 -18.14 0.16 3.37
C ASP A 170 -17.34 1.43 3.63
N LYS A 171 -18.04 2.56 3.75
CA LYS A 171 -17.44 3.86 4.12
C LYS A 171 -16.74 3.85 5.49
N ASN A 172 -17.02 2.88 6.36
CA ASN A 172 -16.38 2.75 7.67
C ASN A 172 -15.27 1.69 7.67
N TYR A 173 -14.96 1.08 6.52
CA TYR A 173 -14.06 -0.06 6.38
C TYR A 173 -12.72 0.12 7.14
N PHE A 174 -11.97 1.17 6.81
CA PHE A 174 -10.68 1.43 7.48
C PHE A 174 -10.84 1.77 8.96
N THR A 175 -11.85 2.57 9.32
CA THR A 175 -12.12 2.95 10.72
C THR A 175 -12.40 1.72 11.57
N LYS A 176 -13.21 0.77 11.08
CA LYS A 176 -13.48 -0.50 11.77
C LYS A 176 -12.23 -1.33 11.99
N ILE A 177 -11.31 -1.34 11.02
CA ILE A 177 -10.01 -2.02 11.18
C ILE A 177 -9.20 -1.33 12.29
N VAL A 178 -9.05 0.00 12.24
CA VAL A 178 -8.30 0.74 13.26
C VAL A 178 -8.91 0.54 14.65
N GLU A 179 -10.23 0.66 14.80
CA GLU A 179 -10.90 0.50 16.10
C GLU A 179 -10.82 -0.94 16.64
N ARG A 180 -10.78 -1.95 15.76
CA ARG A 180 -10.64 -3.36 16.18
C ARG A 180 -9.27 -3.65 16.78
N PHE A 181 -8.23 -2.94 16.35
CA PHE A 181 -6.85 -3.20 16.73
C PHE A 181 -6.18 -2.05 17.52
N SER A 182 -6.98 -1.15 18.09
CA SER A 182 -6.49 -0.10 18.99
C SER A 182 -7.09 -0.24 20.39
N GLU A 183 -6.35 0.22 21.38
CA GLU A 183 -6.80 0.31 22.76
C GLU A 183 -7.13 1.77 23.16
N PRO A 184 -8.06 1.98 24.11
CA PRO A 184 -8.36 3.33 24.60
C PRO A 184 -7.11 4.04 25.13
N GLY A 185 -6.91 5.28 24.69
CA GLY A 185 -5.77 6.12 25.11
C GLY A 185 -4.50 5.94 24.27
N GLU A 186 -4.48 5.02 23.30
CA GLU A 186 -3.37 4.92 22.37
C GLU A 186 -3.36 6.08 21.34
N LYS A 187 -2.15 6.55 20.99
CA LYS A 187 -1.94 7.39 19.81
C LYS A 187 -1.71 6.47 18.62
N ILE A 188 -2.68 6.46 17.70
CA ILE A 188 -2.61 5.63 16.50
C ILE A 188 -1.84 6.34 15.40
N LEU A 189 -0.99 5.58 14.72
CA LEU A 189 -0.24 5.98 13.55
C LEU A 189 -0.60 5.04 12.40
N VAL A 190 -1.26 5.57 11.37
CA VAL A 190 -1.67 4.79 10.20
C VAL A 190 -0.78 5.12 9.02
N TYR A 191 -0.02 4.12 8.55
CA TYR A 191 0.64 4.17 7.25
C TYR A 191 -0.31 3.61 6.19
N MET A 192 -0.51 4.36 5.12
CA MET A 192 -1.40 3.95 4.05
C MET A 192 -0.69 4.07 2.71
N ASP A 193 -0.81 3.01 1.92
CA ASP A 193 -0.47 3.05 0.51
C ASP A 193 -1.64 3.59 -0.31
N ILE A 194 -1.36 4.19 -1.46
CA ILE A 194 -2.39 4.84 -2.26
C ILE A 194 -3.00 3.87 -3.27
N ASN A 195 -2.14 3.25 -4.06
CA ASN A 195 -2.55 2.46 -5.21
C ASN A 195 -3.20 1.15 -4.75
N SER A 196 -4.36 0.85 -5.32
CA SER A 196 -5.15 -0.35 -4.97
C SER A 196 -5.54 -0.47 -3.49
N SER A 197 -5.43 0.62 -2.72
CA SER A 197 -5.84 0.69 -1.30
C SER A 197 -6.81 1.84 -1.08
N ILE A 198 -6.46 3.05 -1.51
CA ILE A 198 -7.32 4.26 -1.43
C ILE A 198 -7.95 4.56 -2.79
N LEU A 199 -7.14 4.46 -3.84
CA LEU A 199 -7.46 4.89 -5.19
C LEU A 199 -7.85 3.67 -6.04
N CYS A 200 -9.11 3.63 -6.47
CA CYS A 200 -9.64 2.62 -7.39
C CYS A 200 -9.48 3.11 -8.84
N ALA A 201 -8.26 3.45 -9.26
CA ALA A 201 -7.96 3.81 -10.64
C ALA A 201 -6.45 3.74 -10.88
N ASP A 202 -6.06 3.20 -12.04
CA ASP A 202 -4.92 3.77 -12.75
C ASP A 202 -5.43 5.11 -13.30
N SER A 203 -5.28 6.18 -12.51
CA SER A 203 -5.60 7.58 -12.86
C SER A 203 -4.97 8.03 -14.20
N VAL A 204 -4.02 7.23 -14.69
CA VAL A 204 -3.23 7.39 -15.91
C VAL A 204 -3.83 6.64 -17.12
N SER A 205 -4.80 5.73 -16.93
CA SER A 205 -5.37 4.96 -18.03
C SER A 205 -6.72 5.54 -18.49
N ASP A 206 -6.89 5.76 -19.80
CA ASP A 206 -8.14 6.20 -20.44
C ASP A 206 -9.28 5.15 -20.38
N ARG A 207 -9.22 4.22 -19.41
CA ARG A 207 -10.17 3.12 -19.25
C ARG A 207 -11.39 3.59 -18.47
N GLY A 208 -12.58 3.19 -18.91
CA GLY A 208 -13.81 3.39 -18.15
C GLY A 208 -13.81 2.58 -16.85
N ALA A 209 -14.55 3.05 -15.83
CA ALA A 209 -14.64 2.44 -14.50
C ALA A 209 -14.94 0.93 -14.52
N SER A 210 -15.79 0.47 -15.45
CA SER A 210 -16.10 -0.95 -15.62
C SER A 210 -14.88 -1.80 -16.02
N SER A 211 -14.03 -1.27 -16.91
CA SER A 211 -12.82 -1.95 -17.37
C SER A 211 -11.76 -2.01 -16.28
N VAL A 212 -11.59 -0.91 -15.53
CA VAL A 212 -10.73 -0.87 -14.34
C VAL A 212 -11.19 -1.89 -13.30
N LEU A 213 -12.49 -1.92 -12.98
CA LEU A 213 -13.05 -2.88 -12.03
C LEU A 213 -12.83 -4.33 -12.44
N LEU A 214 -13.04 -4.68 -13.72
CA LEU A 214 -12.77 -6.04 -14.22
C LEU A 214 -11.29 -6.41 -14.09
N SER A 215 -10.39 -5.46 -14.36
CA SER A 215 -8.95 -5.66 -14.16
C SER A 215 -8.62 -5.93 -12.69
N THR A 216 -9.24 -5.19 -11.77
CA THR A 216 -9.12 -5.40 -10.33
C THR A 216 -9.68 -6.76 -9.90
N LEU A 217 -10.86 -7.14 -10.37
CA LEU A 217 -11.45 -8.46 -10.09
C LEU A 217 -10.54 -9.59 -10.57
N PHE A 218 -9.98 -9.49 -11.78
CA PHE A 218 -9.04 -10.48 -12.33
C PHE A 218 -7.75 -10.62 -11.54
N GLU A 219 -7.40 -9.64 -10.71
CA GLU A 219 -6.29 -9.74 -9.77
C GLU A 219 -6.61 -10.67 -8.60
N PHE A 220 -7.87 -10.67 -8.15
CA PHE A 220 -8.35 -11.50 -7.05
C PHE A 220 -8.81 -12.90 -7.48
N PHE A 221 -8.98 -13.14 -8.78
CA PHE A 221 -9.22 -14.48 -9.32
C PHE A 221 -7.90 -15.17 -9.66
N GLU A 222 -7.66 -16.33 -9.07
CA GLU A 222 -6.49 -17.18 -9.30
C GLU A 222 -6.89 -18.50 -9.96
N LEU A 223 -6.25 -18.81 -11.08
CA LEU A 223 -6.34 -20.13 -11.67
C LEU A 223 -5.39 -21.08 -10.95
N ARG A 224 -5.92 -22.18 -10.41
CA ARG A 224 -5.14 -23.32 -9.92
C ARG A 224 -5.23 -24.46 -10.94
N PRO A 225 -4.18 -24.70 -11.73
CA PRO A 225 -4.23 -25.67 -12.81
C PRO A 225 -4.25 -27.11 -12.29
N ARG A 226 -4.98 -28.02 -12.98
CA ARG A 226 -4.99 -29.46 -12.62
C ARG A 226 -3.69 -30.17 -13.00
N GLY A 227 -2.92 -29.55 -13.89
CA GLY A 227 -1.62 -30.01 -14.36
C GLY A 227 -1.01 -28.96 -15.27
N LYS A 228 0.23 -29.17 -15.69
CA LYS A 228 0.90 -28.29 -16.64
C LYS A 228 0.17 -28.34 -18.00
N PHE A 229 -0.11 -27.18 -18.59
CA PHE A 229 -0.80 -27.08 -19.89
C PHE A 229 -0.34 -25.87 -20.70
N GLU A 230 -0.59 -25.91 -22.01
CA GLU A 230 -0.43 -24.76 -22.90
C GLU A 230 -1.80 -24.10 -23.12
N PHE A 231 -1.89 -22.82 -22.76
CA PHE A 231 -3.07 -22.01 -22.95
C PHE A 231 -2.92 -21.13 -24.18
N LYS A 232 -3.80 -21.28 -25.17
CA LYS A 232 -3.85 -20.40 -26.33
C LYS A 232 -5.11 -19.55 -26.29
N TRP A 233 -4.95 -18.24 -26.32
CA TRP A 233 -6.05 -17.29 -26.37
C TRP A 233 -6.10 -16.60 -27.73
N GLU A 234 -7.14 -16.90 -28.51
CA GLU A 234 -7.36 -16.33 -29.85
C GLU A 234 -6.12 -16.51 -30.76
N ASP A 235 -5.64 -15.44 -31.39
CA ASP A 235 -4.47 -15.42 -32.28
C ASP A 235 -3.14 -15.21 -31.54
N ARG A 236 -3.17 -15.10 -30.21
CA ARG A 236 -1.97 -14.83 -29.41
C ARG A 236 -1.09 -16.09 -29.25
N PRO A 237 0.23 -15.91 -29.02
CA PRO A 237 1.12 -17.01 -28.70
C PRO A 237 0.62 -17.82 -27.50
N ALA A 238 0.82 -19.13 -27.55
CA ALA A 238 0.46 -20.00 -26.43
C ALA A 238 1.34 -19.70 -25.20
N LEU A 239 0.73 -19.78 -24.02
CA LEU A 239 1.37 -19.60 -22.73
C LEU A 239 1.40 -20.91 -21.97
N GLU A 240 2.58 -21.31 -21.51
CA GLU A 240 2.72 -22.45 -20.60
C GLU A 240 2.33 -22.06 -19.17
N ILE A 241 1.39 -22.80 -18.59
CA ILE A 241 0.91 -22.59 -17.21
C ILE A 241 1.06 -23.91 -16.45
N GLY A 242 1.83 -23.87 -15.36
CA GLY A 242 2.06 -25.04 -14.50
C GLY A 242 1.97 -24.77 -13.00
N LYS A 243 1.65 -23.54 -12.60
CA LYS A 243 1.52 -23.11 -11.21
C LYS A 243 0.30 -22.21 -11.07
N ALA A 244 -0.15 -21.99 -9.84
CA ALA A 244 -1.18 -21.01 -9.55
C ALA A 244 -0.78 -19.63 -10.07
N ILE A 245 -1.73 -18.91 -10.68
CA ILE A 245 -1.48 -17.61 -11.30
C ILE A 245 -2.78 -16.80 -11.35
N SER A 246 -2.71 -15.49 -11.07
CA SER A 246 -3.90 -14.62 -11.20
C SER A 246 -4.34 -14.50 -12.66
N LEU A 247 -5.64 -14.34 -12.89
CA LEU A 247 -6.17 -14.14 -14.24
C LEU A 247 -5.57 -12.89 -14.89
N LYS A 248 -5.37 -11.81 -14.11
CA LYS A 248 -4.69 -10.58 -14.56
C LYS A 248 -3.27 -10.85 -15.04
N GLN A 249 -2.49 -11.68 -14.34
CA GLN A 249 -1.14 -12.04 -14.77
C GLN A 249 -1.14 -12.90 -16.04
N ILE A 250 -2.13 -13.79 -16.22
CA ILE A 250 -2.28 -14.52 -17.49
C ILE A 250 -2.52 -13.53 -18.63
N VAL A 251 -3.45 -12.57 -18.46
CA VAL A 251 -3.74 -11.53 -19.47
C VAL A 251 -2.50 -10.69 -19.78
N LYS A 252 -1.74 -10.25 -18.76
CA LYS A 252 -0.47 -9.54 -18.94
C LYS A 252 0.52 -10.34 -19.78
N LYS A 253 0.67 -11.64 -19.51
CA LYS A 253 1.58 -12.53 -20.26
C LYS A 253 1.13 -12.76 -21.70
N ILE A 254 -0.18 -12.84 -21.95
CA ILE A 254 -0.76 -12.93 -23.30
C ILE A 254 -0.52 -11.64 -24.09
N ALA A 255 -0.73 -10.48 -23.44
CA ALA A 255 -0.55 -9.18 -24.06
C ALA A 255 0.92 -8.88 -24.39
N LYS A 256 1.85 -9.28 -23.51
CA LYS A 256 3.29 -9.04 -23.63
C LYS A 256 3.58 -7.56 -23.92
N ASP A 257 4.04 -7.24 -25.14
CA ASP A 257 4.43 -5.89 -25.58
C ASP A 257 3.29 -5.15 -26.32
N ALA A 258 2.03 -5.60 -26.17
CA ALA A 258 0.84 -5.00 -26.80
C ALA A 258 -0.03 -4.25 -25.76
N PRO A 259 0.34 -3.01 -25.36
CA PRO A 259 -0.39 -2.25 -24.35
C PRO A 259 -1.84 -1.96 -24.76
N ASP A 260 -2.09 -1.68 -26.04
CA ASP A 260 -3.45 -1.44 -26.54
C ASP A 260 -4.35 -2.66 -26.37
N TYR A 261 -3.83 -3.86 -26.65
CA TYR A 261 -4.58 -5.09 -26.42
C TYR A 261 -4.90 -5.28 -24.94
N TYR A 262 -3.90 -5.09 -24.06
CA TYR A 262 -4.09 -5.18 -22.63
C TYR A 262 -5.17 -4.22 -22.12
N ASN A 263 -5.19 -2.99 -22.62
CA ASN A 263 -6.14 -1.96 -22.21
C ASN A 263 -7.57 -2.25 -22.67
N HIS A 264 -7.75 -2.83 -23.86
CA HIS A 264 -9.05 -3.18 -24.42
C HIS A 264 -9.56 -4.58 -24.02
N PHE A 265 -8.73 -5.39 -23.35
CA PHE A 265 -9.09 -6.75 -22.96
C PHE A 265 -10.27 -6.79 -21.98
N TYR A 266 -10.35 -5.83 -21.06
CA TYR A 266 -11.26 -5.84 -19.91
C TYR A 266 -12.67 -5.34 -20.26
N ASP A 267 -13.31 -6.04 -21.19
CA ASP A 267 -14.74 -6.01 -21.44
C ASP A 267 -15.43 -7.18 -20.72
N LEU A 268 -16.65 -6.99 -20.20
CA LEU A 268 -17.32 -8.02 -19.40
C LEU A 268 -17.54 -9.31 -20.20
N ASN A 269 -17.97 -9.22 -21.46
CA ASN A 269 -18.21 -10.42 -22.27
C ASN A 269 -16.90 -11.13 -22.60
N ASN A 270 -15.85 -10.37 -22.90
CA ASN A 270 -14.52 -10.92 -23.13
C ASN A 270 -13.97 -11.61 -21.87
N CYS A 271 -14.09 -10.97 -20.70
CA CYS A 271 -13.71 -11.52 -19.41
C CYS A 271 -14.47 -12.81 -19.07
N LEU A 272 -15.79 -12.88 -19.33
CA LEU A 272 -16.58 -14.09 -19.11
C LEU A 272 -16.16 -15.25 -20.04
N ARG A 273 -15.91 -14.96 -21.32
CA ARG A 273 -15.34 -15.95 -22.27
C ARG A 273 -13.98 -16.45 -21.79
N PHE A 274 -13.11 -15.52 -21.38
CA PHE A 274 -11.78 -15.85 -20.89
C PHE A 274 -11.83 -16.74 -19.66
N PHE A 275 -12.66 -16.37 -18.68
CA PHE A 275 -12.87 -17.14 -17.45
C PHE A 275 -13.33 -18.58 -17.77
N ALA A 276 -14.28 -18.73 -18.70
CA ALA A 276 -14.78 -20.04 -19.10
C ALA A 276 -13.69 -20.89 -19.77
N GLU A 277 -12.86 -20.30 -20.65
CA GLU A 277 -11.77 -21.03 -21.31
C GLU A 277 -10.67 -21.46 -20.33
N VAL A 278 -10.19 -20.58 -19.44
CA VAL A 278 -9.16 -20.96 -18.45
C VAL A 278 -9.67 -22.03 -17.47
N SER A 279 -10.96 -21.99 -17.13
CA SER A 279 -11.60 -22.97 -16.23
C SER A 279 -11.68 -24.39 -16.81
N LYS A 280 -11.43 -24.57 -18.11
CA LYS A 280 -11.29 -25.91 -18.71
C LYS A 280 -10.04 -26.63 -18.19
N HIS A 281 -9.00 -25.87 -17.83
CA HIS A 281 -7.67 -26.39 -17.48
C HIS A 281 -7.38 -26.43 -15.98
N GLY A 282 -8.22 -25.79 -15.17
CA GLY A 282 -8.05 -25.65 -13.74
C GLY A 282 -9.34 -25.24 -13.05
N ASP A 283 -9.27 -25.02 -11.75
CA ASP A 283 -10.35 -24.39 -11.00
C ASP A 283 -9.91 -22.96 -10.66
N VAL A 284 -10.83 -22.01 -10.78
CA VAL A 284 -10.56 -20.60 -10.43
C VAL A 284 -11.03 -20.36 -9.01
N TYR A 285 -10.22 -19.68 -8.22
CA TYR A 285 -10.49 -19.36 -6.83
C TYR A 285 -10.40 -17.87 -6.58
N TRP A 286 -11.14 -17.37 -5.60
CA TRP A 286 -10.90 -16.06 -5.03
C TRP A 286 -9.72 -16.14 -4.07
N THR A 287 -8.67 -15.35 -4.28
CA THR A 287 -7.37 -15.51 -3.61
C THR A 287 -7.45 -15.39 -2.09
N SER A 288 -8.24 -14.44 -1.56
CA SER A 288 -8.30 -14.19 -0.12
C SER A 288 -9.17 -15.17 0.67
N THR A 289 -10.24 -15.71 0.07
CA THR A 289 -11.17 -16.62 0.76
C THR A 289 -10.90 -18.09 0.43
N GLY A 290 -10.18 -18.37 -0.67
CA GLY A 290 -10.01 -19.72 -1.18
C GLY A 290 -11.30 -20.34 -1.71
N GLU A 291 -12.36 -19.54 -1.90
CA GLU A 291 -13.63 -19.99 -2.46
C GLU A 291 -13.48 -20.26 -3.95
N ARG A 292 -14.07 -21.34 -4.44
CA ARG A 292 -14.08 -21.68 -5.87
C ARG A 292 -15.11 -20.82 -6.59
N MET A 293 -14.69 -20.24 -7.71
CA MET A 293 -15.46 -19.25 -8.45
C MET A 293 -15.86 -19.76 -9.83
N ALA A 294 -17.09 -19.50 -10.24
CA ALA A 294 -17.60 -19.69 -11.58
C ALA A 294 -17.74 -18.36 -12.34
N ALA A 295 -17.95 -18.43 -13.66
CA ALA A 295 -18.16 -17.24 -14.48
C ALA A 295 -19.41 -16.43 -14.06
N THR A 296 -20.43 -17.10 -13.51
CA THR A 296 -21.62 -16.43 -12.93
C THR A 296 -21.25 -15.57 -11.73
N ASP A 297 -20.28 -16.00 -10.92
CA ASP A 297 -19.83 -15.28 -9.74
C ASP A 297 -19.00 -14.05 -10.13
N LEU A 298 -18.17 -14.16 -11.18
CA LEU A 298 -17.51 -12.99 -11.79
C LEU A 298 -18.55 -11.95 -12.24
N LYS A 299 -19.62 -12.37 -12.92
CA LYS A 299 -20.69 -11.45 -13.37
C LYS A 299 -21.41 -10.81 -12.19
N ALA A 300 -21.73 -11.58 -11.15
CA ALA A 300 -22.38 -11.08 -9.94
C ALA A 300 -21.49 -10.09 -9.19
N ALA A 301 -20.21 -10.43 -9.00
CA ALA A 301 -19.23 -9.54 -8.38
C ALA A 301 -19.06 -8.25 -9.17
N HIS A 302 -18.94 -8.33 -10.50
CA HIS A 302 -18.87 -7.15 -11.37
C HIS A 302 -20.08 -6.23 -11.19
N GLY A 303 -21.30 -6.77 -11.22
CA GLY A 303 -22.51 -5.98 -10.98
C GLY A 303 -22.52 -5.30 -9.61
N LYS A 304 -22.26 -6.08 -8.55
CA LYS A 304 -22.21 -5.60 -7.15
C LYS A 304 -21.21 -4.45 -6.98
N TYR A 305 -19.97 -4.65 -7.42
CA TYR A 305 -18.92 -3.65 -7.23
C TYR A 305 -19.04 -2.47 -8.20
N LEU A 306 -19.68 -2.65 -9.37
CA LEU A 306 -19.98 -1.53 -10.25
C LEU A 306 -20.95 -0.57 -9.59
N GLU A 307 -21.97 -1.05 -8.88
CA GLU A 307 -22.83 -0.19 -8.06
C GLU A 307 -22.02 0.51 -6.94
N ALA A 308 -21.09 -0.21 -6.31
CA ALA A 308 -20.21 0.37 -5.29
C ALA A 308 -19.28 1.47 -5.84
N THR A 309 -19.00 1.53 -7.15
CA THR A 309 -18.22 2.65 -7.74
C THR A 309 -18.90 4.01 -7.56
N ALA A 310 -20.22 4.06 -7.36
CA ALA A 310 -20.92 5.31 -7.01
C ALA A 310 -20.50 5.88 -5.64
N SER A 311 -19.80 5.09 -4.83
CA SER A 311 -19.19 5.53 -3.58
C SER A 311 -17.85 6.26 -3.78
N LEU A 312 -17.26 6.22 -4.97
CA LEU A 312 -15.97 6.86 -5.24
C LEU A 312 -16.10 8.37 -5.44
N SER A 313 -15.03 9.11 -5.18
CA SER A 313 -14.88 10.50 -5.65
C SER A 313 -14.75 10.54 -7.18
N LYS A 314 -14.77 11.75 -7.77
CA LYS A 314 -14.56 11.93 -9.21
C LYS A 314 -13.18 11.42 -9.67
N GLN A 315 -12.22 11.39 -8.76
CA GLN A 315 -10.86 10.95 -8.96
C GLN A 315 -10.70 9.46 -8.66
N GLY A 316 -11.77 8.74 -8.29
CA GLY A 316 -11.71 7.31 -7.98
C GLY A 316 -11.29 6.99 -6.53
N ILE A 317 -11.30 7.98 -5.62
CA ILE A 317 -10.92 7.80 -4.21
C ILE A 317 -12.09 7.22 -3.42
N THR A 318 -11.85 6.19 -2.63
CA THR A 318 -12.89 5.56 -1.79
C THR A 318 -13.42 6.50 -0.71
N LYS A 319 -14.73 6.48 -0.43
CA LYS A 319 -15.32 7.24 0.70
C LYS A 319 -14.77 6.82 2.06
N SER A 320 -14.32 5.57 2.19
CA SER A 320 -13.73 5.05 3.42
C SER A 320 -12.42 5.74 3.80
N TRP A 321 -11.65 6.19 2.82
CA TRP A 321 -10.47 7.01 3.05
C TRP A 321 -10.81 8.32 3.77
N PHE A 322 -11.76 9.10 3.23
CA PHE A 322 -12.15 10.37 3.85
C PHE A 322 -12.74 10.17 5.24
N HIS A 323 -13.47 9.06 5.47
CA HIS A 323 -14.00 8.75 6.79
C HIS A 323 -12.87 8.45 7.79
N LEU A 324 -11.88 7.64 7.38
CA LEU A 324 -10.68 7.38 8.18
C LEU A 324 -9.92 8.66 8.51
N PHE A 325 -9.66 9.50 7.52
CA PHE A 325 -8.92 10.74 7.72
C PHE A 325 -9.60 11.64 8.78
N ASN A 326 -10.89 11.90 8.61
CA ASN A 326 -11.66 12.71 9.57
C ASN A 326 -11.69 12.08 10.96
N HIS A 327 -11.78 10.75 11.02
CA HIS A 327 -11.79 10.00 12.27
C HIS A 327 -10.46 10.13 13.03
N LEU A 328 -9.34 9.95 12.35
CA LEU A 328 -8.00 10.09 12.93
C LEU A 328 -7.75 11.52 13.37
N GLN A 329 -8.03 12.50 12.50
CA GLN A 329 -7.85 13.92 12.78
C GLN A 329 -8.65 14.37 14.00
N ALA A 330 -9.93 13.98 14.10
CA ALA A 330 -10.80 14.37 15.22
C ALA A 330 -10.33 13.81 16.58
N ARG A 331 -9.53 12.74 16.59
CA ARG A 331 -8.99 12.09 17.79
C ARG A 331 -7.51 12.40 18.04
N GLY A 332 -6.92 13.30 17.24
CA GLY A 332 -5.50 13.62 17.32
C GLY A 332 -4.63 12.39 17.07
N HIS A 333 -4.99 11.56 16.09
CA HIS A 333 -4.16 10.48 15.57
C HIS A 333 -3.41 10.94 14.31
N SER A 334 -2.38 10.20 13.92
CA SER A 334 -1.53 10.58 12.80
C SER A 334 -1.67 9.63 11.62
N LEU A 335 -1.53 10.20 10.43
CA LEU A 335 -1.69 9.52 9.16
C LEU A 335 -0.48 9.83 8.29
N VAL A 336 0.11 8.78 7.74
CA VAL A 336 1.23 8.85 6.80
C VAL A 336 0.81 8.23 5.47
N LEU A 337 0.80 9.02 4.41
CA LEU A 337 0.66 8.55 3.05
C LEU A 337 2.03 8.18 2.50
N ASN A 338 2.24 6.89 2.23
CA ASN A 338 3.41 6.43 1.48
C ASN A 338 3.11 6.56 -0.01
N SER A 339 3.96 7.27 -0.76
CA SER A 339 3.78 7.41 -2.20
C SER A 339 5.10 7.45 -2.96
N PHE A 340 5.06 7.01 -4.22
CA PHE A 340 6.14 7.10 -5.18
C PHE A 340 5.87 8.11 -6.32
N GLY A 341 4.74 8.84 -6.30
CA GLY A 341 4.42 9.70 -7.44
C GLY A 341 3.15 10.55 -7.33
N ILE A 342 2.69 10.99 -8.51
CA ILE A 342 1.57 11.92 -8.75
C ILE A 342 0.25 11.45 -8.11
N ASP A 343 0.07 10.15 -7.88
CA ASP A 343 -1.16 9.62 -7.27
C ASP A 343 -1.37 10.19 -5.85
N ALA A 344 -0.29 10.48 -5.11
CA ALA A 344 -0.40 11.22 -3.85
C ALA A 344 -0.98 12.60 -4.01
N TYR A 345 -0.59 13.32 -5.07
CA TYR A 345 -1.05 14.67 -5.30
C TYR A 345 -2.58 14.71 -5.45
N ALA A 346 -3.15 13.76 -6.20
CA ALA A 346 -4.61 13.67 -6.36
C ALA A 346 -5.33 13.36 -5.04
N VAL A 347 -4.83 12.39 -4.25
CA VAL A 347 -5.42 12.03 -2.96
C VAL A 347 -5.30 13.17 -1.95
N VAL A 348 -4.11 13.76 -1.84
CA VAL A 348 -3.82 14.86 -0.92
C VAL A 348 -4.72 16.05 -1.20
N ARG A 349 -4.76 16.53 -2.45
CA ARG A 349 -5.55 17.70 -2.86
C ARG A 349 -7.05 17.53 -2.61
N GLU A 350 -7.58 16.32 -2.77
CA GLU A 350 -8.97 16.01 -2.47
C GLU A 350 -9.24 15.85 -0.96
N THR A 351 -8.21 15.61 -0.14
CA THR A 351 -8.34 15.37 1.30
C THR A 351 -8.17 16.64 2.13
N LEU A 352 -7.15 17.46 1.85
CA LEU A 352 -6.87 18.71 2.55
C LEU A 352 -6.08 19.71 1.68
N PRO A 353 -6.02 21.00 2.05
CA PRO A 353 -5.16 21.97 1.38
C PRO A 353 -3.68 21.53 1.42
N GLU A 354 -2.96 21.65 0.31
CA GLU A 354 -1.55 21.25 0.22
C GLU A 354 -0.64 21.95 1.23
N THR A 355 -0.98 23.19 1.60
CA THR A 355 -0.26 23.97 2.64
C THR A 355 -0.30 23.34 4.02
N ASP A 356 -1.24 22.43 4.25
CA ASP A 356 -1.42 21.71 5.51
C ASP A 356 -0.73 20.33 5.48
N VAL A 357 0.02 20.00 4.43
CA VAL A 357 0.65 18.69 4.23
C VAL A 357 2.15 18.79 4.41
N SER A 358 2.68 18.02 5.35
CA SER A 358 4.14 17.86 5.50
C SER A 358 4.65 16.81 4.53
N GLN A 359 5.77 17.07 3.86
CA GLN A 359 6.36 16.15 2.88
C GLN A 359 7.80 15.80 3.24
N LEU A 360 8.09 14.50 3.29
CA LEU A 360 9.42 13.97 3.57
C LEU A 360 9.91 13.11 2.41
N ALA A 361 11.06 13.45 1.84
CA ALA A 361 11.86 12.55 1.03
C ALA A 361 12.81 11.76 1.94
N VAL A 362 13.07 10.50 1.62
CA VAL A 362 14.04 9.68 2.34
C VAL A 362 15.23 9.40 1.43
N ASN A 363 16.41 9.81 1.88
CA ASN A 363 17.69 9.64 1.19
C ASN A 363 17.65 10.06 -0.28
N TYR A 364 17.12 11.25 -0.56
CA TYR A 364 16.91 11.76 -1.92
C TYR A 364 18.14 11.63 -2.82
N ALA A 365 19.34 11.88 -2.28
CA ALA A 365 20.60 11.78 -3.00
C ALA A 365 20.91 10.37 -3.55
N MET A 366 20.21 9.35 -3.07
CA MET A 366 20.38 7.95 -3.48
C MET A 366 19.38 7.49 -4.54
N TRP A 367 18.41 8.32 -4.88
CA TRP A 367 17.40 7.96 -5.86
C TRP A 367 18.02 7.83 -7.24
N GLU A 368 17.45 6.97 -8.07
CA GLU A 368 17.88 6.89 -9.46
C GLU A 368 17.59 8.21 -10.18
N PRO A 369 18.46 8.65 -11.13
CA PRO A 369 18.24 9.90 -11.87
C PRO A 369 16.88 9.99 -12.57
N ARG A 370 16.34 8.83 -13.01
CA ARG A 370 15.01 8.74 -13.60
C ARG A 370 13.90 9.14 -12.62
N ASP A 371 14.02 8.70 -11.37
CA ASP A 371 13.00 8.91 -10.35
C ASP A 371 13.08 10.33 -9.78
N VAL A 372 14.29 10.84 -9.58
CA VAL A 372 14.55 12.27 -9.31
C VAL A 372 13.86 13.15 -10.34
N LYS A 373 14.10 12.90 -11.63
CA LYS A 373 13.53 13.70 -12.71
C LYS A 373 12.00 13.66 -12.73
N LYS A 374 11.41 12.47 -12.59
CA LYS A 374 9.95 12.31 -12.56
C LYS A 374 9.33 13.01 -11.36
N PHE A 375 9.98 12.91 -10.20
CA PHE A 375 9.56 13.57 -8.98
C PHE A 375 9.57 15.08 -9.15
N GLU A 376 10.70 15.67 -9.55
CA GLU A 376 10.80 17.12 -9.75
C GLU A 376 9.81 17.64 -10.80
N GLN A 377 9.57 16.91 -11.89
CA GLN A 377 8.54 17.26 -12.88
C GLN A 377 7.12 17.27 -12.34
N SER A 378 6.84 16.54 -11.27
CA SER A 378 5.50 16.42 -10.68
C SER A 378 5.23 17.49 -9.62
N PHE A 379 6.28 18.10 -9.06
CA PHE A 379 6.20 19.02 -7.93
C PHE A 379 6.76 20.43 -8.23
N ALA A 380 7.45 20.62 -9.36
CA ALA A 380 7.84 21.92 -9.91
C ALA A 380 6.68 22.53 -10.72
#